data_AF-A0A349VL34-F1
#
_entry.id   AF-A0A349VL34-F1
#
_cell.length_a   1.000
_cell.length_b   1.000
_cell.length_c   1.000
_cell.angle_alpha   90.00
_cell.angle_beta   90.00
_cell.angle_gamma   90.00
#
_symmetry.space_group_name_H-M   'P 1'
#
loop_
_entity.id
_entity.type
_entity.pdbx_description
1 polymer ?
#
loop_
_entity_poly.entity_id
_entity_poly.type
_entity_poly.pdbx_seq_one_letter_code
_entity_poly.pdbx_strand_id
1 'polypeptide(L)'
;MSDSVCGRLFCLVFFVVLNGILPYVATAELTLRPIGTFHTGLYDKSAAEIPTYCQKTKQVFVVNAESGRVDVLGLGDNGSLTKVGSIDAADDLGNGMSAVNSVSVFDGTLAVAVEADVITENGRVAFYDTGSLQLKGSVEAGALPDMVAFT
;
A
#
# COMPACT_ATOMS: atom_id res chain seq x y z
N MET A 1 -54.75 45.15 51.00
CA MET A 1 -54.74 46.44 50.29
C MET A 1 -54.53 46.16 48.81
N SER A 2 -55.57 46.46 48.05
CA SER A 2 -55.70 46.64 46.59
C SER A 2 -55.33 45.50 45.63
N ASP A 3 -56.41 44.99 45.04
CA ASP A 3 -56.53 44.36 43.73
C ASP A 3 -55.85 45.16 42.60
N SER A 4 -55.49 44.45 41.51
CA SER A 4 -55.80 44.87 40.14
C SER A 4 -55.61 43.72 39.14
N VAL A 5 -56.74 43.10 38.79
CA VAL A 5 -56.97 42.38 37.53
C VAL A 5 -57.24 43.44 36.45
N CYS A 6 -56.49 43.49 35.35
CA CYS A 6 -56.97 44.07 34.08
C CYS A 6 -56.04 43.74 32.91
N GLY A 7 -56.53 43.04 31.88
CA GLY A 7 -55.89 43.07 30.55
C GLY A 7 -55.99 41.78 29.73
N ARG A 8 -57.18 41.56 29.16
CA ARG A 8 -57.48 40.71 27.99
C ARG A 8 -56.33 40.67 26.95
N LEU A 9 -56.09 39.52 26.31
CA LEU A 9 -56.61 39.22 24.96
C LEU A 9 -55.99 37.93 24.40
N PHE A 10 -56.89 37.07 23.94
CA PHE A 10 -56.69 35.91 23.08
C PHE A 10 -55.65 36.18 21.97
N CYS A 11 -54.59 35.36 21.89
CA CYS A 11 -53.94 35.08 20.61
C CYS A 11 -53.44 33.65 20.65
N LEU A 12 -54.29 32.77 20.11
CA LEU A 12 -54.01 31.38 19.82
C LEU A 12 -52.91 31.35 18.73
N VAL A 13 -51.64 31.41 19.12
CA VAL A 13 -50.55 31.23 18.17
C VAL A 13 -50.49 29.76 17.80
N PHE A 14 -51.14 29.45 16.69
CA PHE A 14 -51.01 28.22 15.92
C PHE A 14 -49.55 28.07 15.50
N PHE A 15 -48.69 27.52 16.37
CA PHE A 15 -47.38 27.04 15.95
C PHE A 15 -47.60 25.75 15.17
N VAL A 16 -47.68 25.89 13.84
CA VAL A 16 -47.42 24.77 12.93
C VAL A 16 -45.96 24.39 13.15
N VAL A 17 -45.71 23.45 14.05
CA VAL A 17 -44.42 22.74 14.09
C VAL A 17 -44.42 21.87 12.85
N LEU A 18 -43.86 22.44 11.78
CA LEU A 18 -43.52 21.76 10.55
C LEU A 18 -42.68 20.53 10.94
N ASN A 19 -43.30 19.36 10.98
CA ASN A 19 -42.62 18.07 11.07
C ASN A 19 -41.93 17.82 9.72
N GLY A 20 -40.91 18.63 9.42
CA GLY A 20 -39.94 18.31 8.40
C GLY A 20 -39.15 17.13 8.94
N ILE A 21 -39.33 15.96 8.32
CA ILE A 21 -38.42 14.84 8.45
C ILE A 21 -37.05 15.37 7.99
N LEU A 22 -36.19 15.75 8.92
CA LEU A 22 -34.77 15.92 8.60
C LEU A 22 -34.28 14.53 8.18
N PRO A 23 -33.79 14.34 6.94
CA PRO A 23 -33.15 13.09 6.61
C PRO A 23 -31.98 12.91 7.58
N TYR A 24 -32.05 11.87 8.41
CA TYR A 24 -30.90 11.42 9.18
C TYR A 24 -29.86 10.91 8.19
N VAL A 25 -28.94 11.79 7.82
CA VAL A 25 -27.75 11.42 7.06
C VAL A 25 -26.77 10.88 8.08
N ALA A 26 -26.68 9.56 8.18
CA ALA A 26 -25.59 8.92 8.91
C ALA A 26 -24.29 9.23 8.18
N THR A 27 -23.52 10.19 8.71
CA THR A 27 -22.15 10.41 8.27
C THR A 27 -21.30 9.27 8.79
N ALA A 28 -20.87 8.36 7.91
CA ALA A 28 -19.84 7.40 8.26
C ALA A 28 -18.51 8.15 8.37
N GLU A 29 -18.05 8.41 9.59
CA GLU A 29 -16.71 8.96 9.82
C GLU A 29 -15.66 7.87 9.65
N LEU A 30 -14.73 8.07 8.72
CA LEU A 30 -13.55 7.23 8.54
C LEU A 30 -12.35 7.92 9.21
N THR A 31 -11.78 7.30 10.24
CA THR A 31 -10.53 7.75 10.85
C THR A 31 -9.39 6.82 10.44
N LEU A 32 -8.35 7.38 9.83
CA LEU A 32 -7.10 6.66 9.54
C LEU A 32 -6.04 7.06 10.58
N ARG A 33 -5.41 6.07 11.19
CA ARG A 33 -4.26 6.27 12.07
C ARG A 33 -3.02 5.61 11.45
N PRO A 34 -1.99 6.37 11.05
CA PRO A 34 -0.76 5.77 10.57
C PRO A 34 -0.09 4.96 11.70
N ILE A 35 0.37 3.75 11.37
CA ILE A 35 1.04 2.83 12.31
C ILE A 35 2.56 2.82 12.15
N GLY A 36 3.06 3.23 10.99
CA GLY A 36 4.48 3.32 10.70
C GLY A 36 4.72 3.90 9.31
N THR A 37 5.92 4.44 9.12
CA THR A 37 6.38 5.01 7.85
C THR A 37 7.85 4.66 7.68
N PHE A 38 8.24 4.29 6.47
CA PHE A 38 9.64 4.18 6.08
C PHE A 38 9.97 5.31 5.09
N HIS A 39 11.10 5.98 5.31
CA HIS A 39 11.59 7.03 4.41
C HIS A 39 12.89 6.56 3.78
N THR A 40 12.93 6.50 2.45
CA THR A 40 14.15 6.22 1.68
C THR A 40 15.12 7.41 1.69
N GLY A 41 14.63 8.62 1.98
CA GLY A 41 15.37 9.87 1.85
C GLY A 41 15.44 10.42 0.42
N LEU A 42 14.81 9.72 -0.53
CA LEU A 42 14.77 10.08 -1.95
C LEU A 42 13.38 10.61 -2.30
N TYR A 43 13.32 11.78 -2.94
CA TYR A 43 12.08 12.43 -3.35
C TYR A 43 12.01 12.53 -4.86
N ASP A 44 10.85 12.19 -5.45
CA ASP A 44 10.61 12.24 -6.91
C ASP A 44 11.60 11.39 -7.72
N LYS A 45 11.88 10.19 -7.19
CA LYS A 45 12.84 9.21 -7.74
C LYS A 45 12.24 7.82 -7.93
N SER A 46 10.94 7.61 -7.71
CA SER A 46 10.35 6.27 -7.73
C SER A 46 11.08 5.25 -6.82
N ALA A 47 11.56 5.73 -5.67
CA ALA A 47 12.33 4.92 -4.72
C ALA A 47 11.46 3.91 -3.90
N ALA A 48 10.15 3.90 -4.10
CA ALA A 48 9.23 2.97 -3.48
C ALA A 48 7.98 2.78 -4.36
N GLU A 49 7.87 1.62 -4.97
CA GLU A 49 6.81 1.17 -5.85
C GLU A 49 6.43 -0.27 -5.49
N ILE A 50 5.17 -0.67 -5.76
CA ILE A 50 4.64 -2.04 -5.62
C ILE A 50 5.09 -2.78 -4.33
N PRO A 51 4.47 -2.49 -3.17
CA PRO A 51 4.75 -3.24 -1.95
C PRO A 51 4.03 -4.59 -1.93
N THR A 52 4.70 -5.62 -1.40
CA THR A 52 4.07 -6.91 -1.03
C THR A 52 4.54 -7.39 0.34
N TYR A 53 3.69 -8.10 1.09
CA TYR A 53 3.96 -8.48 2.48
C TYR A 53 4.03 -10.00 2.66
N CYS A 54 5.13 -10.47 3.25
CA CYS A 54 5.30 -11.86 3.63
C CYS A 54 4.98 -12.06 5.12
N GLN A 55 3.86 -12.71 5.42
CA GLN A 55 3.46 -13.03 6.80
C GLN A 55 4.47 -13.96 7.51
N LYS A 56 5.11 -14.88 6.77
CA LYS A 56 6.03 -15.88 7.33
C LYS A 56 7.30 -15.25 7.90
N THR A 57 7.84 -14.23 7.24
CA THR A 57 9.07 -13.56 7.65
C THR A 57 8.85 -12.18 8.28
N LYS A 58 7.59 -11.71 8.32
CA LYS A 58 7.22 -10.34 8.71
C LYS A 58 8.01 -9.28 7.93
N GLN A 59 8.16 -9.48 6.64
CA GLN A 59 8.88 -8.55 5.76
C GLN A 59 7.95 -7.96 4.70
N VAL A 60 8.19 -6.70 4.36
CA VAL A 60 7.61 -6.00 3.21
C VAL A 60 8.69 -5.89 2.14
N PHE A 61 8.38 -6.34 0.93
CA PHE A 61 9.22 -6.24 -0.24
C PHE A 61 8.68 -5.11 -1.11
N VAL A 62 9.54 -4.17 -1.49
CA VAL A 62 9.14 -2.95 -2.21
C VAL A 62 10.03 -2.81 -3.43
N VAL A 63 9.44 -2.67 -4.61
CA VAL A 63 10.20 -2.31 -5.82
C VAL A 63 10.76 -0.90 -5.64
N ASN A 64 12.03 -0.70 -5.96
CA ASN A 64 12.68 0.60 -5.90
C ASN A 64 13.25 0.88 -7.29
N ALA A 65 12.48 1.56 -8.13
CA ALA A 65 12.83 1.82 -9.52
C ALA A 65 14.02 2.78 -9.69
N GLU A 66 14.33 3.64 -8.70
CA GLU A 66 15.60 4.40 -8.69
C GLU A 66 16.80 3.45 -8.73
N SER A 67 16.76 2.41 -7.90
CA SER A 67 17.86 1.43 -7.80
C SER A 67 17.72 0.25 -8.75
N GLY A 68 16.54 0.06 -9.36
CA GLY A 68 16.18 -1.12 -10.13
C GLY A 68 16.04 -2.41 -9.30
N ARG A 69 16.02 -2.31 -7.96
CA ARG A 69 16.09 -3.46 -7.03
C ARG A 69 14.81 -3.61 -6.20
N VAL A 70 14.74 -4.69 -5.42
CA VAL A 70 13.74 -4.84 -4.36
C VAL A 70 14.35 -4.47 -3.02
N ASP A 71 13.75 -3.51 -2.33
CA ASP A 71 14.07 -3.20 -0.93
C ASP A 71 13.30 -4.13 0.01
N VAL A 72 14.01 -4.66 1.01
CA VAL A 72 13.43 -5.57 2.01
C VAL A 72 13.32 -4.83 3.34
N LEU A 73 12.09 -4.62 3.79
CA LEU A 73 11.78 -3.95 5.05
C LEU A 73 11.28 -4.97 6.07
N GLY A 74 11.87 -4.99 7.27
CA GLY A 74 11.32 -5.72 8.42
C GLY A 74 10.17 -4.94 9.06
N LEU A 75 9.08 -5.62 9.41
CA LEU A 75 7.94 -5.05 10.14
C LEU A 75 7.99 -5.47 11.62
N GLY A 76 8.24 -4.49 12.50
CA GLY A 76 8.21 -4.68 13.95
C GLY A 76 6.79 -4.72 14.51
N ASP A 77 6.61 -5.29 15.71
CA ASP A 77 5.30 -5.48 16.34
C ASP A 77 4.55 -4.17 16.65
N ASN A 78 5.27 -3.05 16.70
CA ASN A 78 4.69 -1.70 16.87
C ASN A 78 4.37 -0.99 15.55
N GLY A 79 4.51 -1.66 14.41
CA GLY A 79 4.31 -1.08 13.08
C GLY A 79 5.54 -0.41 12.47
N SER A 80 6.69 -0.41 13.17
CA SER A 80 7.93 0.16 12.64
C SER A 80 8.44 -0.63 11.42
N LEU A 81 8.93 0.11 10.42
CA LEU A 81 9.54 -0.44 9.21
C LEU A 81 11.03 -0.08 9.19
N THR A 82 11.89 -1.07 8.99
CA THR A 82 13.34 -0.88 8.88
C THR A 82 13.88 -1.63 7.67
N LYS A 83 14.78 -1.02 6.90
CA LYS A 83 15.44 -1.72 5.79
C LYS A 83 16.40 -2.76 6.35
N VAL A 84 16.14 -4.02 6.05
CA VAL A 84 16.94 -5.18 6.53
C VAL A 84 17.72 -5.84 5.40
N GLY A 85 17.45 -5.48 4.15
CA GLY A 85 18.17 -6.02 2.99
C GLY A 85 17.72 -5.40 1.67
N SER A 86 18.26 -5.92 0.59
CA SER A 86 17.87 -5.63 -0.79
C SER A 86 18.17 -6.84 -1.66
N ILE A 87 17.39 -7.04 -2.72
CA ILE A 87 17.59 -8.08 -3.74
C ILE A 87 17.97 -7.39 -5.05
N ASP A 88 19.12 -7.78 -5.60
CA ASP A 88 19.56 -7.36 -6.94
C ASP A 88 19.29 -8.50 -7.93
N ALA A 89 18.07 -8.55 -8.45
CA ALA A 89 17.67 -9.65 -9.32
C ALA A 89 18.36 -9.62 -10.68
N ALA A 90 18.79 -8.45 -11.15
CA ALA A 90 19.57 -8.33 -12.37
C ALA A 90 20.92 -9.04 -12.22
N ASP A 91 21.64 -8.72 -11.14
CA ASP A 91 22.94 -9.32 -10.84
C ASP A 91 22.83 -10.84 -10.60
N ASP A 92 21.82 -11.27 -9.83
CA ASP A 92 21.60 -12.70 -9.53
C ASP A 92 21.27 -13.55 -10.78
N LEU A 93 20.56 -12.97 -11.76
CA LEU A 93 20.20 -13.64 -13.02
C LEU A 93 21.33 -13.61 -14.06
N GLY A 94 22.27 -12.69 -13.92
CA GLY A 94 23.39 -12.47 -14.84
C GLY A 94 23.06 -11.55 -16.02
N ASN A 95 24.00 -11.49 -16.99
CA ASN A 95 24.01 -10.50 -18.07
C ASN A 95 22.70 -10.49 -18.89
N GLY A 96 22.23 -9.27 -19.20
CA GLY A 96 21.08 -9.02 -20.08
C GLY A 96 19.81 -8.59 -19.36
N MET A 97 19.81 -8.55 -18.02
CA MET A 97 18.69 -8.13 -17.19
C MET A 97 18.93 -6.74 -16.58
N SER A 98 17.85 -6.00 -16.36
CA SER A 98 17.87 -4.64 -15.80
C SER A 98 16.89 -4.49 -14.63
N ALA A 99 16.00 -3.50 -14.63
CA ALA A 99 15.19 -3.19 -13.47
C ALA A 99 14.13 -4.26 -13.11
N VAL A 100 13.80 -4.30 -11.81
CA VAL A 100 12.61 -4.99 -11.32
C VAL A 100 11.38 -4.12 -11.51
N ASN A 101 10.33 -4.70 -12.11
CA ASN A 101 9.08 -3.98 -12.39
C ASN A 101 7.91 -4.46 -11.53
N SER A 102 7.99 -5.65 -10.91
CA SER A 102 6.87 -6.17 -10.13
C SER A 102 7.29 -7.23 -9.13
N VAL A 103 6.54 -7.35 -8.03
CA VAL A 103 6.75 -8.38 -7.00
C VAL A 103 5.44 -8.96 -6.50
N SER A 104 5.47 -10.25 -6.14
CA SER A 104 4.38 -10.92 -5.44
C SER A 104 4.94 -11.97 -4.50
N VAL A 105 4.23 -12.29 -3.41
CA VAL A 105 4.71 -13.27 -2.43
C VAL A 105 3.63 -14.28 -2.10
N PHE A 106 4.03 -15.55 -2.01
CA PHE A 106 3.18 -16.64 -1.57
C PHE A 106 4.00 -17.68 -0.80
N ASP A 107 3.52 -18.05 0.39
CA ASP A 107 4.13 -19.07 1.27
C ASP A 107 5.67 -18.96 1.45
N GLY A 108 6.17 -17.74 1.62
CA GLY A 108 7.61 -17.48 1.79
C GLY A 108 8.44 -17.59 0.51
N THR A 109 7.80 -17.65 -0.66
CA THR A 109 8.45 -17.48 -1.95
C THR A 109 8.06 -16.13 -2.54
N LEU A 110 9.04 -15.31 -2.91
CA LEU A 110 8.86 -14.05 -3.61
C LEU A 110 9.07 -14.28 -5.11
N ALA A 111 8.10 -13.90 -5.94
CA ALA A 111 8.24 -13.78 -7.38
C ALA A 111 8.60 -12.32 -7.72
N VAL A 112 9.58 -12.13 -8.60
CA VAL A 112 10.13 -10.84 -9.01
C VAL A 112 10.14 -10.78 -10.54
N ALA A 113 9.41 -9.85 -11.12
CA ALA A 113 9.43 -9.58 -12.56
C ALA A 113 10.61 -8.66 -12.89
N VAL A 114 11.49 -9.10 -13.78
CA VAL A 114 12.74 -8.42 -14.15
C VAL A 114 12.73 -8.18 -15.65
N GLU A 115 12.95 -6.94 -16.07
CA GLU A 115 13.07 -6.59 -17.48
C GLU A 115 14.46 -6.93 -18.04
N ALA A 116 14.56 -7.02 -19.36
CA ALA A 116 15.84 -7.09 -20.04
C ALA A 116 16.46 -5.70 -20.25
N ASP A 117 17.78 -5.63 -20.41
CA ASP A 117 18.51 -4.38 -20.74
C ASP A 117 17.95 -3.67 -21.97
N VAL A 118 17.53 -4.46 -22.95
CA VAL A 118 16.76 -4.00 -24.10
C VAL A 118 15.31 -4.37 -23.84
N ILE A 119 14.46 -3.38 -23.56
CA ILE A 119 13.07 -3.59 -23.11
C ILE A 119 12.18 -4.40 -24.07
N THR A 120 12.59 -4.58 -25.33
CA THR A 120 11.89 -5.41 -26.32
C THR A 120 12.31 -6.88 -26.29
N GLU A 121 13.40 -7.21 -25.60
CA GLU A 121 13.85 -8.58 -25.38
C GLU A 121 13.13 -9.21 -24.19
N ASN A 122 13.13 -10.54 -24.13
CA ASN A 122 12.44 -11.27 -23.07
C ASN A 122 13.08 -11.01 -21.69
N GLY A 123 12.24 -10.59 -20.75
CA GLY A 123 12.61 -10.53 -19.34
C GLY A 123 12.44 -11.88 -18.65
N ARG A 124 12.47 -11.87 -17.31
CA ARG A 124 12.35 -13.08 -16.50
C ARG A 124 11.44 -12.86 -15.30
N VAL A 125 10.89 -13.95 -14.78
CA VAL A 125 10.35 -14.02 -13.42
C VAL A 125 11.31 -14.83 -12.56
N ALA A 126 11.95 -14.17 -11.60
CA ALA A 126 12.85 -14.78 -10.63
C ALA A 126 12.11 -15.11 -9.33
N PHE A 127 12.48 -16.23 -8.71
CA PHE A 127 11.88 -16.71 -7.46
C PHE A 127 12.90 -16.72 -6.35
N TYR A 128 12.57 -16.13 -5.20
CA TYR A 128 13.44 -16.01 -4.04
C TYR A 128 12.82 -16.66 -2.81
N ASP A 129 13.65 -17.19 -1.92
CA ASP A 129 13.23 -17.51 -0.56
C ASP A 129 13.18 -16.23 0.27
N THR A 130 12.04 -15.91 0.89
CA THR A 130 11.89 -14.63 1.60
C THR A 130 12.73 -14.55 2.87
N GLY A 131 13.11 -15.67 3.48
CA GLY A 131 13.91 -15.66 4.72
C GLY A 131 15.39 -15.42 4.46
N SER A 132 15.95 -16.16 3.51
CA SER A 132 17.38 -16.12 3.16
C SER A 132 17.71 -15.13 2.04
N LEU A 133 16.70 -14.63 1.32
CA LEU A 133 16.82 -13.77 0.14
C LEU A 133 17.63 -14.41 -0.99
N GLN A 134 17.76 -15.74 -1.01
CA GLN A 134 18.50 -16.47 -2.03
C GLN A 134 17.61 -16.77 -3.25
N LEU A 135 18.19 -16.63 -4.44
CA LEU A 135 17.56 -17.03 -5.69
C LEU A 135 17.32 -18.55 -5.69
N LYS A 136 16.07 -18.95 -5.89
CA LYS A 136 15.64 -20.35 -6.01
C LYS A 136 15.63 -20.83 -7.47
N GLY A 137 15.47 -19.90 -8.41
CA GLY A 137 15.42 -20.16 -9.83
C GLY A 137 14.64 -19.07 -10.57
N SER A 138 14.53 -19.21 -11.89
CA SER A 138 13.80 -18.25 -12.72
C SER A 138 13.23 -18.90 -13.97
N VAL A 139 12.20 -18.28 -14.52
CA VAL A 139 11.60 -18.64 -15.81
C VAL A 139 11.65 -17.45 -16.75
N GLU A 140 11.77 -17.71 -18.04
CA GLU A 140 11.66 -16.67 -19.06
C GLU A 140 10.21 -16.17 -19.14
N ALA A 141 10.06 -14.85 -19.31
CA ALA A 141 8.79 -14.19 -19.53
C ALA A 141 8.76 -13.59 -20.95
N GLY A 142 7.81 -12.68 -21.22
CA GLY A 142 7.85 -11.85 -22.42
C GLY A 142 8.71 -10.61 -22.24
N ALA A 143 8.66 -9.73 -23.24
CA ALA A 143 9.23 -8.39 -23.15
C ALA A 143 8.56 -7.57 -22.04
N LEU A 144 9.36 -6.84 -21.26
CA LEU A 144 8.93 -5.91 -20.21
C LEU A 144 7.84 -6.48 -19.27
N PRO A 145 8.11 -7.57 -18.52
CA PRO A 145 7.12 -8.14 -17.62
C PRO A 145 6.81 -7.15 -16.48
N ASP A 146 5.56 -6.65 -16.44
CA ASP A 146 5.16 -5.53 -15.57
C ASP A 146 4.20 -5.94 -14.43
N MET A 147 3.68 -7.17 -14.46
CA MET A 147 2.81 -7.69 -13.39
C MET A 147 3.07 -9.17 -13.14
N VAL A 148 3.29 -9.52 -11.86
CA VAL A 148 3.27 -10.90 -11.37
C VAL A 148 2.31 -11.03 -10.20
N ALA A 149 1.59 -12.16 -10.13
CA ALA A 149 0.71 -12.49 -9.02
C ALA A 149 0.65 -14.01 -8.82
N PHE A 150 0.51 -14.44 -7.57
CA PHE A 150 0.06 -15.79 -7.22
C PHE A 150 -1.47 -15.82 -7.12
N THR A 151 -2.11 -16.94 -7.45
CA THR A 151 -3.59 -17.12 -7.48
C THR A 151 -4.05 -18.31 -6.67
#